data_AF-T0RD21-F1
#
_entry.id   AF-T0RD21-F1
#
_cell.length_a   1.000
_cell.length_b   1.000
_cell.length_c   1.000
_cell.angle_alpha   90.00
_cell.angle_beta   90.00
_cell.angle_gamma   90.00
#
_symmetry.space_group_name_H-M   'P 1'
#
loop_
_entity.id
_entity.type
_entity.pdbx_description
1 polymer ?
#
loop_
_entity_poly.entity_id
_entity_poly.type
_entity_poly.pdbx_seq_one_letter_code
_entity_poly.pdbx_strand_id
1 'polypeptide(L)'
;MKDIQYDVEEYTFQSFSAPSEEGLVTDFEFQDLQGKTIEQIEKIQHTIKIEREVSRKSGFDISPIVRQHRGIQLQEEEEIERRIEEEVNKRVAKIQEDAFRQGHEEGVEQGRHDIYEQTRQATDEKLVSLSEMISQTLSTQSEILKDQKMELYKLIKNVTKWIVLRELKDDGKYIERLLEKLIVETQTKANLLIQVNQKSFEQMPEVLEAVQARVGTLTNVRVESDYDIEDMGIILQSENGIINATLKEQFNSIDKLFDSVGLESTEDDKVDFNDNE
;
A
#
# COMPACT_ATOMS: atom_id res chain seq x y z
N MET A 1 2.80 -91.86 -54.62
CA MET A 1 3.65 -92.91 -54.01
C MET A 1 5.08 -92.44 -54.15
N LYS A 2 5.73 -92.10 -53.04
CA LYS A 2 7.15 -91.74 -52.95
C LYS A 2 7.69 -92.46 -51.73
N ASP A 3 8.75 -93.22 -51.95
CA ASP A 3 9.29 -94.25 -51.06
C ASP A 3 9.64 -93.72 -49.67
N ILE A 4 9.17 -94.45 -48.66
CA ILE A 4 9.61 -94.30 -47.27
C ILE A 4 10.90 -95.10 -47.16
N GLN A 5 12.06 -94.43 -47.12
CA GLN A 5 13.32 -95.07 -46.79
C GLN A 5 13.30 -95.43 -45.30
N TYR A 6 13.22 -96.73 -45.01
CA TYR A 6 13.50 -97.27 -43.69
C TYR A 6 15.01 -97.44 -43.56
N ASP A 7 15.64 -96.60 -42.73
CA ASP A 7 17.02 -96.78 -42.32
C ASP A 7 17.02 -97.81 -41.18
N VAL A 8 17.25 -99.07 -41.52
CA VAL A 8 17.32 -100.18 -40.56
C VAL A 8 18.79 -100.44 -40.28
N GLU A 9 19.30 -99.84 -39.20
CA GLU A 9 20.61 -100.21 -38.67
C GLU A 9 20.52 -101.54 -37.92
N GLU A 10 21.45 -102.44 -38.21
CA GLU A 10 21.55 -103.76 -37.57
C GLU A 10 22.00 -103.57 -36.12
N TYR A 11 21.12 -103.83 -35.15
CA TYR A 11 21.42 -103.66 -33.72
C TYR A 11 22.44 -104.73 -33.26
N THR A 12 23.70 -104.34 -33.16
CA THR A 12 24.75 -105.19 -32.59
C THR A 12 24.74 -105.09 -31.07
N PHE A 13 24.52 -106.22 -30.39
CA PHE A 13 24.67 -106.33 -28.93
C PHE A 13 26.07 -105.88 -28.49
N GLN A 14 26.16 -104.89 -27.61
CA GLN A 14 27.41 -104.63 -26.87
C GLN A 14 27.68 -105.84 -25.97
N SER A 15 28.78 -106.54 -26.21
CA SER A 15 29.21 -107.64 -25.36
C SER A 15 29.51 -107.13 -23.94
N PHE A 16 28.95 -107.75 -22.92
CA PHE A 16 29.23 -107.47 -21.49
C PHE A 16 30.65 -107.86 -21.03
N SER A 17 31.57 -108.10 -21.97
CA SER A 17 32.97 -108.44 -21.74
C SER A 17 33.87 -107.28 -22.17
N ALA A 18 33.61 -106.10 -21.62
CA ALA A 18 34.68 -105.15 -21.38
C ALA A 18 35.53 -105.73 -20.23
N PRO A 19 36.88 -105.66 -20.28
CA PRO A 19 37.67 -105.97 -19.12
C PRO A 19 37.21 -105.06 -18.00
N SER A 20 36.74 -105.64 -16.91
CA SER A 20 36.59 -104.95 -15.64
C SER A 20 37.92 -104.29 -15.36
N GLU A 21 37.97 -102.95 -15.45
CA GLU A 21 39.04 -102.21 -14.80
C GLU A 21 39.13 -102.77 -13.38
N GLU A 22 40.35 -103.19 -13.05
CA GLU A 22 40.73 -103.68 -11.73
C GLU A 22 40.04 -102.83 -10.67
N GLY A 23 39.46 -103.50 -9.67
CA GLY A 23 38.63 -102.88 -8.65
C GLY A 23 39.21 -101.60 -8.07
N LEU A 24 38.85 -100.48 -8.67
CA LEU A 24 38.73 -99.20 -8.02
C LEU A 24 37.45 -99.30 -7.21
N VAL A 25 37.60 -99.77 -5.96
CA VAL A 25 36.72 -99.30 -4.90
C VAL A 25 36.91 -97.79 -4.89
N THR A 26 36.06 -97.07 -5.62
CA THR A 26 35.88 -95.66 -5.35
C THR A 26 35.35 -95.63 -3.93
N ASP A 27 36.15 -95.12 -3.00
CA ASP A 27 35.62 -94.74 -1.71
C ASP A 27 34.40 -93.85 -2.00
N PHE A 28 33.23 -94.33 -1.60
CA PHE A 28 32.04 -93.50 -1.60
C PHE A 28 32.27 -92.47 -0.50
N GLU A 29 32.90 -91.36 -0.86
CA GLU A 29 32.94 -90.20 0.00
C GLU A 29 31.50 -89.72 0.14
N PHE A 30 30.96 -89.85 1.35
CA PHE A 30 29.75 -89.15 1.73
C PHE A 30 30.00 -87.66 1.43
N GLN A 31 29.35 -87.13 0.39
CA GLN A 31 29.22 -85.70 0.27
C GLN A 31 28.56 -85.22 1.55
N ASP A 32 29.28 -84.35 2.25
CA ASP A 32 28.84 -83.82 3.53
C ASP A 32 27.42 -83.26 3.35
N LEU A 33 26.54 -83.53 4.32
CA LEU A 33 25.14 -83.03 4.33
C LEU A 33 25.09 -81.51 4.54
N GLN A 34 26.15 -80.79 4.18
CA GLN A 34 26.16 -79.35 4.09
C GLN A 34 25.22 -78.98 2.95
N GLY A 35 24.20 -78.20 3.31
CA GLY A 35 23.01 -77.96 2.50
C GLY A 35 23.30 -77.65 1.03
N LYS A 36 22.34 -78.02 0.19
CA LYS A 36 22.35 -77.78 -1.26
C LYS A 36 22.81 -76.35 -1.55
N THR A 37 23.68 -76.18 -2.54
CA THR A 37 24.07 -74.84 -3.01
C THR A 37 22.85 -74.12 -3.60
N ILE A 38 22.85 -72.79 -3.57
CA ILE A 38 21.74 -71.94 -4.08
C ILE A 38 21.39 -72.33 -5.52
N GLU A 39 22.38 -72.55 -6.37
CA GLU A 39 22.18 -73.00 -7.77
C GLU A 39 21.50 -74.38 -7.87
N GLN A 40 21.79 -75.30 -6.95
CA GLN A 40 21.15 -76.61 -6.92
C GLN A 40 19.68 -76.51 -6.48
N ILE A 41 19.39 -75.61 -5.52
CA ILE A 41 18.03 -75.33 -5.07
C ILE A 41 17.20 -74.73 -6.22
N GLU A 42 17.75 -73.75 -6.94
CA GLU A 42 17.11 -73.13 -8.10
C GLU A 42 16.85 -74.13 -9.24
N LYS A 43 17.80 -75.02 -9.55
CA LYS A 43 17.62 -76.10 -10.54
C LYS A 43 16.51 -77.06 -10.14
N ILE A 44 16.42 -77.42 -8.86
CA ILE A 44 15.36 -78.28 -8.33
C ILE A 44 14.01 -77.57 -8.43
N GLN A 45 13.92 -76.31 -8.01
CA GLN A 45 12.70 -75.50 -8.13
C GLN A 45 12.24 -75.34 -9.58
N HIS A 46 13.18 -75.13 -10.52
CA HIS A 46 12.88 -75.06 -11.95
C HIS A 46 12.34 -76.38 -12.50
N THR A 47 12.95 -77.50 -12.09
CA THR A 47 12.50 -78.84 -12.48
C THR A 47 11.09 -79.13 -11.96
N ILE A 48 10.81 -78.79 -10.70
CA ILE A 48 9.47 -78.94 -10.09
C ILE A 48 8.43 -78.10 -10.86
N LYS A 49 8.79 -76.90 -11.31
CA LYS A 49 7.91 -76.05 -12.13
C LYS A 49 7.59 -76.67 -13.50
N ILE A 50 8.59 -77.25 -14.18
CA ILE A 50 8.37 -77.95 -15.45
C ILE A 50 7.48 -79.18 -15.24
N GLU A 51 7.73 -79.97 -14.21
CA GLU A 51 6.92 -81.17 -13.87
C GLU A 51 5.45 -80.80 -13.62
N ARG A 52 5.19 -79.71 -12.90
CA ARG A 52 3.84 -79.14 -12.71
C ARG A 52 3.18 -78.76 -14.03
N GLU A 53 3.88 -78.02 -14.89
CA GLU A 53 3.32 -77.60 -16.19
C GLU A 53 3.00 -78.78 -17.10
N VAL A 54 3.87 -79.80 -17.11
CA VAL A 54 3.67 -81.03 -17.88
C VAL A 54 2.51 -81.84 -17.31
N SER A 55 2.39 -81.97 -15.99
CA SER A 55 1.24 -82.63 -15.33
C SER A 55 -0.08 -81.94 -15.70
N ARG A 56 -0.13 -80.60 -15.64
CA ARG A 56 -1.32 -79.81 -16.03
C ARG A 56 -1.69 -79.98 -17.51
N LYS A 57 -0.69 -80.02 -18.40
CA LYS A 57 -0.90 -80.17 -19.86
C LYS A 57 -1.26 -81.61 -20.25
N SER A 58 -0.70 -82.60 -19.57
CA SER A 58 -0.92 -84.03 -19.85
C SER A 58 -2.15 -84.63 -19.15
N GLY A 59 -2.75 -83.91 -18.19
CA GLY A 59 -3.89 -84.39 -17.42
C GLY A 59 -3.55 -85.50 -16.41
N PHE A 60 -2.26 -85.72 -16.15
CA PHE A 60 -1.77 -86.67 -15.16
C PHE A 60 -1.78 -86.04 -13.76
N ASP A 61 -2.47 -86.65 -12.80
CA ASP A 61 -2.53 -86.14 -11.43
C ASP A 61 -1.41 -86.72 -10.56
N ILE A 62 -0.60 -85.83 -9.99
CA ILE A 62 0.50 -86.19 -9.09
C ILE A 62 -0.10 -86.49 -7.70
N SER A 63 0.18 -87.69 -7.18
CA SER A 63 -0.27 -88.12 -5.85
C SER A 63 0.04 -87.10 -4.73
N PRO A 64 -0.87 -86.89 -3.76
CA PRO A 64 -0.70 -85.92 -2.67
C PRO A 64 0.60 -86.09 -1.86
N ILE A 65 1.02 -87.33 -1.63
CA ILE A 65 2.25 -87.65 -0.88
C ILE A 65 3.49 -87.18 -1.65
N VAL A 66 3.48 -87.35 -2.97
CA VAL A 66 4.57 -86.92 -3.85
C VAL A 66 4.62 -85.40 -3.92
N ARG A 67 3.47 -84.72 -3.98
CA ARG A 67 3.40 -83.26 -3.96
C ARG A 67 4.00 -82.66 -2.68
N GLN A 68 3.69 -83.25 -1.53
CA GLN A 68 4.20 -82.79 -0.24
C GLN A 68 5.71 -83.02 -0.10
N HIS A 69 6.21 -84.21 -0.44
CA HIS A 69 7.64 -84.53 -0.32
C HIS A 69 8.52 -83.80 -1.34
N ARG A 70 7.99 -83.53 -2.54
CA ARG A 70 8.66 -82.74 -3.59
C ARG A 70 8.63 -81.23 -3.34
N GLY A 71 7.87 -80.74 -2.34
CA GLY A 71 7.74 -79.32 -2.05
C GLY A 71 6.89 -78.54 -3.07
N ILE A 72 6.03 -79.24 -3.83
CA ILE A 72 5.16 -78.64 -4.86
C ILE A 72 4.19 -77.64 -4.25
N GLN A 73 3.62 -77.96 -3.08
CA GLN A 73 2.66 -77.10 -2.38
C GLN A 73 3.30 -75.82 -1.84
N LEU A 74 4.46 -75.93 -1.19
CA LEU A 74 5.20 -74.78 -0.68
C LEU A 74 5.60 -73.82 -1.82
N GLN A 75 6.04 -74.37 -2.96
CA GLN A 75 6.37 -73.55 -4.13
C GLN A 75 5.15 -72.84 -4.72
N GLU A 76 3.96 -73.46 -4.72
CA GLU A 76 2.71 -72.83 -5.17
C GLU A 76 2.24 -71.71 -4.22
N GLU A 77 2.34 -71.92 -2.91
CA GLU A 77 2.02 -70.91 -1.90
C GLU A 77 2.95 -69.69 -2.01
N GLU A 78 4.26 -69.91 -2.13
CA GLU A 78 5.24 -68.84 -2.35
C GLU A 78 5.00 -68.07 -3.67
N GLU A 79 4.63 -68.76 -4.76
CA GLU A 79 4.30 -68.12 -6.04
C GLU A 79 2.97 -67.33 -6.00
N ILE A 80 2.02 -67.74 -5.16
CA ILE A 80 0.77 -67.00 -4.93
C ILE A 80 1.05 -65.77 -4.07
N GLU A 81 1.78 -65.94 -2.96
CA GLU A 81 2.15 -64.86 -2.05
C GLU A 81 2.95 -63.79 -2.79
N ARG A 82 3.97 -64.18 -3.57
CA ARG A 82 4.74 -63.25 -4.40
C ARG A 82 3.86 -62.48 -5.40
N ARG A 83 2.90 -63.15 -6.04
CA ARG A 83 1.96 -62.46 -6.96
C ARG A 83 1.05 -61.49 -6.24
N ILE A 84 0.58 -61.83 -5.04
CA ILE A 84 -0.25 -60.94 -4.22
C ILE A 84 0.59 -59.73 -3.79
N GLU A 85 1.81 -59.94 -3.32
CA GLU A 85 2.74 -58.86 -2.96
C GLU A 85 3.03 -57.93 -4.15
N GLU A 86 3.30 -58.48 -5.33
CA GLU A 86 3.51 -57.69 -6.55
C GLU A 86 2.29 -56.84 -6.91
N GLU A 87 1.08 -57.42 -6.87
CA GLU A 87 -0.15 -56.68 -7.16
C GLU A 87 -0.49 -55.63 -6.09
N VAL A 88 -0.25 -55.93 -4.82
CA VAL A 88 -0.41 -54.98 -3.72
C VAL A 88 0.58 -53.82 -3.88
N ASN A 89 1.85 -54.10 -4.16
CA ASN A 89 2.89 -53.08 -4.36
C ASN A 89 2.56 -52.18 -5.56
N LYS A 90 2.11 -52.74 -6.68
CA LYS A 90 1.63 -51.95 -7.83
C LYS A 90 0.47 -51.03 -7.44
N ARG A 91 -0.49 -51.54 -6.66
CA ARG A 91 -1.66 -50.77 -6.25
C ARG A 91 -1.31 -49.66 -5.26
N VAL A 92 -0.42 -49.93 -4.31
CA VAL A 92 0.10 -48.94 -3.36
C VAL A 92 0.88 -47.84 -4.12
N ALA A 93 1.76 -48.22 -5.05
CA ALA A 93 2.50 -47.26 -5.87
C ALA A 93 1.55 -46.34 -6.67
N LYS A 94 0.49 -46.91 -7.25
CA LYS A 94 -0.52 -46.13 -7.97
C LYS A 94 -1.29 -45.17 -7.05
N ILE A 95 -1.73 -45.64 -5.88
CA ILE A 95 -2.40 -44.79 -4.89
C ILE A 95 -1.49 -43.65 -4.43
N GLN A 96 -0.21 -43.93 -4.23
CA GLN A 96 0.77 -42.92 -3.83
C GLN A 96 0.98 -41.87 -4.92
N GLU A 97 1.09 -42.28 -6.19
CA GLU A 97 1.18 -41.36 -7.32
C GLU A 97 -0.07 -40.50 -7.46
N ASP A 98 -1.26 -41.10 -7.36
CA ASP A 98 -2.53 -40.39 -7.45
C ASP A 98 -2.71 -39.40 -6.29
N ALA A 99 -2.40 -39.80 -5.06
CA ALA A 99 -2.44 -38.92 -3.89
C ALA A 99 -1.42 -37.78 -3.97
N PHE A 100 -0.22 -38.05 -4.49
CA PHE A 100 0.81 -37.02 -4.68
C PHE A 100 0.38 -36.00 -5.73
N ARG A 101 -0.15 -36.47 -6.87
CA ARG A 101 -0.68 -35.61 -7.93
C ARG A 101 -1.84 -34.76 -7.42
N GLN A 102 -2.81 -35.37 -6.76
CA GLN A 102 -3.96 -34.66 -6.19
C GLN A 102 -3.53 -33.63 -5.15
N GLY A 103 -2.69 -33.99 -4.18
CA GLY A 103 -2.21 -33.06 -3.16
C GLY A 103 -1.36 -31.92 -3.73
N HIS A 104 -0.60 -32.17 -4.80
CA HIS A 104 0.14 -31.13 -5.50
C HIS A 104 -0.79 -30.17 -6.26
N GLU A 105 -1.78 -30.70 -6.98
CA GLU A 105 -2.77 -29.88 -7.70
C GLU A 105 -3.60 -29.03 -6.73
N GLU A 106 -4.14 -29.64 -5.67
CA GLU A 106 -4.90 -28.94 -4.62
C GLU A 106 -4.03 -27.89 -3.91
N GLY A 107 -2.77 -28.22 -3.58
CA GLY A 107 -1.85 -27.28 -2.93
C GLY A 107 -1.48 -26.09 -3.82
N VAL A 108 -1.31 -26.31 -5.13
CA VAL A 108 -1.07 -25.23 -6.09
C VAL A 108 -2.30 -24.35 -6.27
N GLU A 109 -3.49 -24.94 -6.35
CA GLU A 109 -4.74 -24.20 -6.50
C GLU A 109 -5.06 -23.37 -5.25
N GLN A 110 -4.96 -23.98 -4.07
CA GLN A 110 -5.17 -23.28 -2.79
C GLN A 110 -4.12 -22.18 -2.58
N GLY A 111 -2.83 -22.46 -2.84
CA GLY A 111 -1.79 -21.46 -2.75
C GLY A 111 -2.01 -20.29 -3.72
N ARG A 112 -2.50 -20.54 -4.93
CA ARG A 112 -2.88 -19.49 -5.89
C ARG A 112 -4.05 -18.66 -5.38
N HIS A 113 -5.08 -19.30 -4.83
CA HIS A 113 -6.24 -18.62 -4.29
C HIS A 113 -5.86 -17.72 -3.11
N ASP A 114 -5.11 -18.25 -2.15
CA ASP A 114 -4.69 -17.51 -0.96
C ASP A 114 -3.80 -16.32 -1.31
N ILE A 115 -2.84 -16.49 -2.24
CA ILE A 115 -2.00 -15.38 -2.73
C ILE A 115 -2.85 -14.33 -3.44
N TYR A 116 -3.83 -14.76 -4.24
CA TYR A 116 -4.72 -13.84 -4.96
C TYR A 116 -5.56 -13.00 -4.00
N GLU A 117 -6.17 -13.62 -2.99
CA GLU A 117 -6.96 -12.90 -1.98
C GLU A 117 -6.09 -11.95 -1.15
N GLN A 118 -4.94 -12.40 -0.67
CA GLN A 118 -4.01 -11.56 0.09
C GLN A 118 -3.50 -10.38 -0.74
N THR A 119 -3.13 -10.62 -2.00
CA THR A 119 -2.65 -9.56 -2.90
C THR A 119 -3.76 -8.56 -3.20
N ARG A 120 -5.00 -9.04 -3.38
CA ARG A 120 -6.16 -8.19 -3.61
C ARG A 120 -6.45 -7.31 -2.40
N GLN A 121 -6.49 -7.88 -1.19
CA GLN A 121 -6.68 -7.11 0.04
C GLN A 121 -5.57 -6.05 0.22
N ALA A 122 -4.30 -6.44 0.08
CA ALA A 122 -3.18 -5.52 0.19
C ALA A 122 -3.19 -4.42 -0.90
N THR A 123 -3.72 -4.72 -2.08
CA THR A 123 -3.87 -3.73 -3.17
C THR A 123 -5.02 -2.78 -2.87
N ASP A 124 -6.16 -3.28 -2.40
CA ASP A 124 -7.32 -2.48 -2.02
C ASP A 124 -6.97 -1.53 -0.86
N GLU A 125 -6.26 -2.00 0.16
CA GLU A 125 -5.74 -1.14 1.25
C GLU A 125 -4.82 -0.03 0.74
N LYS A 126 -3.90 -0.36 -0.17
CA LYS A 126 -3.01 0.64 -0.79
C LYS A 126 -3.77 1.65 -1.64
N LEU A 127 -4.81 1.22 -2.36
CA LEU A 127 -5.66 2.11 -3.16
C LEU A 127 -6.45 3.07 -2.28
N VAL A 128 -7.00 2.58 -1.16
CA VAL A 128 -7.69 3.42 -0.17
C VAL A 128 -6.71 4.45 0.40
N SER A 129 -5.52 4.02 0.84
CA SER A 129 -4.50 4.92 1.37
C SER A 129 -4.05 5.97 0.34
N LEU A 130 -3.90 5.58 -0.93
CA LEU A 130 -3.59 6.51 -2.01
C LEU A 130 -4.72 7.52 -2.23
N SER A 131 -5.97 7.08 -2.22
CA SER A 131 -7.14 7.95 -2.37
C SER A 131 -7.25 8.96 -1.22
N GLU A 132 -6.99 8.52 0.00
CA GLU A 132 -6.92 9.40 1.18
C GLU A 132 -5.79 10.43 1.04
N MET A 133 -4.58 9.99 0.64
CA MET A 133 -3.44 10.88 0.41
C MET A 133 -3.74 11.93 -0.67
N ILE A 134 -4.37 11.54 -1.78
CA ILE A 134 -4.79 12.46 -2.84
C ILE A 134 -5.79 13.49 -2.28
N SER A 135 -6.78 13.03 -1.53
CA SER A 135 -7.80 13.89 -0.94
C SER A 135 -7.19 14.89 0.05
N GLN A 136 -6.28 14.45 0.91
CA GLN A 136 -5.52 15.28 1.86
C GLN A 136 -4.60 16.28 1.15
N THR A 137 -4.01 15.89 0.02
CA THR A 137 -3.15 16.80 -0.77
C THR A 137 -3.99 17.90 -1.41
N LEU A 138 -5.16 17.56 -1.94
CA LEU A 138 -6.08 18.53 -2.54
C LEU A 138 -6.66 19.50 -1.49
N SER A 139 -7.02 19.00 -0.30
CA SER A 139 -7.49 19.87 0.79
C SER A 139 -6.40 20.82 1.26
N THR A 140 -5.18 20.30 1.49
CA THR A 140 -4.01 21.11 1.87
C THR A 140 -3.71 22.19 0.82
N GLN A 141 -3.81 21.86 -0.48
CA GLN A 141 -3.63 22.86 -1.54
C GLN A 141 -4.67 23.99 -1.44
N SER A 142 -5.93 23.66 -1.19
CA SER A 142 -6.99 24.66 -1.03
C SER A 142 -6.79 25.54 0.20
N GLU A 143 -6.34 24.96 1.31
CA GLU A 143 -6.03 25.69 2.54
C GLU A 143 -4.86 26.65 2.34
N ILE A 144 -3.75 26.18 1.76
CA ILE A 144 -2.58 27.01 1.44
C ILE A 144 -2.97 28.20 0.56
N LEU A 145 -3.80 27.99 -0.46
CA LEU A 145 -4.26 29.10 -1.32
C LEU A 145 -5.11 30.11 -0.56
N LYS A 146 -5.95 29.66 0.38
CA LYS A 146 -6.75 30.54 1.23
C LYS A 146 -5.86 31.37 2.17
N ASP A 147 -4.86 30.73 2.78
CA ASP A 147 -3.92 31.37 3.69
C ASP A 147 -3.02 32.37 2.96
N GLN A 148 -2.49 32.01 1.80
CA GLN A 148 -1.72 32.93 0.94
C GLN A 148 -2.55 34.14 0.52
N LYS A 149 -3.83 33.95 0.21
CA LYS A 149 -4.73 35.05 -0.12
C LYS A 149 -4.91 35.99 1.08
N MET A 150 -5.10 35.43 2.27
CA MET A 150 -5.23 36.17 3.53
C MET A 150 -3.95 36.97 3.85
N GLU A 151 -2.78 36.35 3.73
CA GLU A 151 -1.49 37.00 3.92
C GLU A 151 -1.27 38.14 2.92
N LEU A 152 -1.60 37.92 1.65
CA LEU A 152 -1.47 38.94 0.61
C LEU A 152 -2.36 40.15 0.91
N TYR A 153 -3.60 39.93 1.37
CA TYR A 153 -4.47 41.02 1.78
C TYR A 153 -3.92 41.77 2.99
N LYS A 154 -3.39 41.07 4.00
CA LYS A 154 -2.71 41.72 5.15
C LYS A 154 -1.52 42.56 4.69
N LEU A 155 -0.73 42.05 3.75
CA LEU A 155 0.39 42.80 3.17
C LEU A 155 -0.10 44.06 2.45
N ILE A 156 -1.11 43.96 1.59
CA ILE A 156 -1.68 45.10 0.86
C ILE A 156 -2.27 46.12 1.83
N LYS A 157 -2.99 45.68 2.86
CA LYS A 157 -3.52 46.52 3.94
C LYS A 157 -2.39 47.33 4.62
N ASN A 158 -1.33 46.66 5.03
CA ASN A 158 -0.19 47.29 5.70
C ASN A 158 0.56 48.25 4.78
N VAL A 159 0.84 47.84 3.54
CA VAL A 159 1.49 48.69 2.54
C VAL A 159 0.64 49.93 2.24
N THR A 160 -0.69 49.80 2.15
CA THR A 160 -1.59 50.94 1.95
C THR A 160 -1.52 51.91 3.12
N LYS A 161 -1.59 51.41 4.38
CA LYS A 161 -1.44 52.25 5.58
C LYS A 161 -0.09 52.98 5.58
N TRP A 162 0.98 52.29 5.22
CA TRP A 162 2.33 52.86 5.14
C TRP A 162 2.45 53.95 4.07
N ILE A 163 1.91 53.71 2.87
CA ILE A 163 1.90 54.70 1.79
C ILE A 163 1.13 55.95 2.22
N VAL A 164 -0.04 55.78 2.85
CA VAL A 164 -0.84 56.90 3.36
C VAL A 164 -0.07 57.68 4.41
N LEU A 165 0.53 57.02 5.41
CA LEU A 165 1.32 57.71 6.44
C LEU A 165 2.51 58.47 5.84
N ARG A 166 3.17 57.91 4.82
CA ARG A 166 4.29 58.57 4.16
C ARG A 166 3.83 59.80 3.38
N GLU A 167 2.78 59.67 2.58
CA GLU A 167 2.25 60.78 1.79
C GLU A 167 1.76 61.93 2.70
N LEU A 168 1.11 61.59 3.82
CA LEU A 168 0.63 62.58 4.78
C LEU A 168 1.77 63.33 5.49
N LYS A 169 2.91 62.67 5.75
CA LYS A 169 4.10 63.34 6.31
C LYS A 169 4.72 64.35 5.35
N ASP A 170 4.66 64.08 4.05
CA ASP A 170 5.22 64.96 3.01
C ASP A 170 4.21 66.06 2.55
N ASP A 171 2.93 65.91 2.90
CA ASP A 171 1.84 66.81 2.52
C ASP A 171 1.55 67.89 3.56
N GLY A 172 2.22 69.04 3.43
CA GLY A 172 2.00 70.20 4.32
C GLY A 172 0.61 70.87 4.23
N LYS A 173 -0.27 70.45 3.30
CA LYS A 173 -1.62 71.04 3.12
C LYS A 173 -2.75 70.05 3.36
N TYR A 174 -2.45 68.91 3.97
CA TYR A 174 -3.44 67.88 4.25
C TYR A 174 -4.55 68.41 5.18
N ILE A 175 -4.17 69.09 6.27
CA ILE A 175 -5.08 69.61 7.29
C ILE A 175 -6.09 70.62 6.71
N GLU A 176 -5.67 71.49 5.79
CA GLU A 176 -6.57 72.42 5.07
C GLU A 176 -7.64 71.67 4.30
N ARG A 177 -7.24 70.67 3.52
CA ARG A 177 -8.15 69.87 2.68
C ARG A 177 -9.09 69.01 3.53
N LEU A 178 -8.58 68.48 4.65
CA LEU A 178 -9.38 67.71 5.58
C LEU A 178 -10.47 68.57 6.20
N LEU A 179 -10.11 69.76 6.70
CA LEU A 179 -11.08 70.68 7.30
C LEU A 179 -12.12 71.15 6.27
N GLU A 180 -11.69 71.49 5.05
CA GLU A 180 -12.58 71.85 3.94
C GLU A 180 -13.61 70.72 3.68
N LYS A 181 -13.16 69.48 3.59
CA LYS A 181 -14.03 68.31 3.40
C LYS A 181 -15.01 68.13 4.55
N LEU A 182 -14.56 68.23 5.80
CA LEU A 182 -15.41 68.05 6.98
C LEU A 182 -16.51 69.12 7.07
N ILE A 183 -16.20 70.37 6.74
CA ILE A 183 -17.21 71.45 6.75
C ILE A 183 -18.26 71.21 5.66
N VAL A 184 -17.84 70.77 4.47
CA VAL A 184 -18.75 70.41 3.38
C VAL A 184 -19.64 69.23 3.77
N GLU A 185 -19.09 68.21 4.43
CA GLU A 185 -19.82 67.02 4.90
C GLU A 185 -20.82 67.37 6.01
N THR A 186 -20.45 68.26 6.94
CA THR A 186 -21.32 68.72 8.03
C THR A 186 -22.47 69.62 7.56
N GLN A 187 -22.36 70.18 6.34
CA GLN A 187 -23.32 71.13 5.73
C GLN A 187 -23.65 72.37 6.57
N THR A 188 -22.87 72.65 7.62
CA THR A 188 -23.08 73.75 8.56
C THR A 188 -21.83 74.61 8.68
N LYS A 189 -22.01 75.93 8.66
CA LYS A 189 -20.93 76.93 8.72
C LYS A 189 -20.93 77.74 10.03
N ALA A 190 -21.80 77.39 10.96
CA ALA A 190 -22.00 78.08 12.22
C ALA A 190 -21.78 77.14 13.41
N ASN A 191 -21.30 77.68 14.54
CA ASN A 191 -21.17 76.96 15.82
C ASN A 191 -20.32 75.69 15.69
N LEU A 192 -19.08 75.85 15.23
CA LEU A 192 -18.14 74.75 15.02
C LEU A 192 -17.11 74.70 16.14
N LEU A 193 -16.95 73.53 16.77
CA LEU A 193 -15.86 73.23 17.69
C LEU A 193 -14.88 72.29 16.98
N ILE A 194 -13.64 72.74 16.82
CA ILE A 194 -12.58 72.00 16.14
C ILE A 194 -11.56 71.57 17.20
N GLN A 195 -11.38 70.27 17.38
CA GLN A 195 -10.37 69.69 18.26
C GLN A 195 -9.22 69.14 17.42
N VAL A 196 -7.99 69.53 17.75
CA VAL A 196 -6.77 69.15 17.00
C VAL A 196 -5.60 68.89 17.94
N ASN A 197 -4.57 68.20 17.45
CA ASN A 197 -3.30 68.05 18.17
C ASN A 197 -2.61 69.41 18.37
N GLN A 198 -1.79 69.54 19.43
CA GLN A 198 -0.94 70.71 19.71
C GLN A 198 -0.15 71.21 18.50
N LYS A 199 0.50 70.33 17.71
CA LYS A 199 1.28 70.75 16.52
C LYS A 199 0.39 71.40 15.46
N SER A 200 -0.79 70.85 15.26
CA SER A 200 -1.78 71.35 14.29
C SER A 200 -2.45 72.62 14.79
N PHE A 201 -2.62 72.78 16.11
CA PHE A 201 -3.20 73.96 16.74
C PHE A 201 -2.42 75.24 16.41
N GLU A 202 -1.09 75.17 16.37
CA GLU A 202 -0.23 76.31 15.99
C GLU A 202 -0.47 76.75 14.54
N GLN A 203 -0.82 75.82 13.64
CA GLN A 203 -1.06 76.07 12.22
C GLN A 203 -2.52 76.43 11.91
N MET A 204 -3.44 76.26 12.87
CA MET A 204 -4.89 76.49 12.67
C MET A 204 -5.27 77.90 12.22
N PRO A 205 -4.64 78.99 12.68
CA PRO A 205 -5.00 80.33 12.21
C PRO A 205 -4.82 80.50 10.69
N GLU A 206 -3.70 80.03 10.13
CA GLU A 206 -3.42 80.09 8.70
C GLU A 206 -4.35 79.15 7.91
N VAL A 207 -4.57 77.95 8.44
CA VAL A 207 -5.49 76.96 7.85
C VAL A 207 -6.93 77.51 7.80
N LEU A 208 -7.40 78.14 8.87
CA LEU A 208 -8.75 78.71 8.94
C LEU A 208 -8.94 79.83 7.93
N GLU A 209 -7.94 80.70 7.75
CA GLU A 209 -7.99 81.75 6.74
C GLU A 209 -8.06 81.16 5.32
N ALA A 210 -7.23 80.15 5.03
CA ALA A 210 -7.24 79.45 3.76
C ALA A 210 -8.57 78.73 3.47
N VAL A 211 -9.17 78.09 4.49
CA VAL A 211 -10.45 77.38 4.36
C VAL A 211 -11.62 78.36 4.25
N GLN A 212 -11.62 79.48 5.00
CA GLN A 212 -12.64 80.53 4.88
C GLN A 212 -12.65 81.17 3.50
N ALA A 213 -11.48 81.31 2.86
CA ALA A 213 -11.37 81.81 1.49
C ALA A 213 -12.04 80.88 0.46
N ARG A 214 -12.12 79.56 0.72
CA ARG A 214 -12.69 78.56 -0.20
C ARG A 214 -14.16 78.24 0.10
N VAL A 215 -14.49 78.01 1.37
CA VAL A 215 -15.81 77.51 1.80
C VAL A 215 -16.76 78.64 2.21
N GLY A 216 -16.22 79.84 2.44
CA GLY A 216 -16.93 81.05 2.87
C GLY A 216 -16.78 81.34 4.36
N THR A 217 -17.38 82.44 4.82
CA THR A 217 -17.27 82.92 6.21
C THR A 217 -17.86 81.92 7.20
N LEU A 218 -17.03 81.45 8.13
CA LEU A 218 -17.45 80.59 9.24
C LEU A 218 -17.85 81.45 10.44
N THR A 219 -18.98 81.14 11.08
CA THR A 219 -19.54 81.94 12.17
C THR A 219 -19.41 81.18 13.48
N ASN A 220 -18.85 81.80 14.53
CA ASN A 220 -18.66 81.18 15.84
C ASN A 220 -17.87 79.85 15.79
N VAL A 221 -16.58 79.94 15.42
CA VAL A 221 -15.64 78.82 15.42
C VAL A 221 -14.78 78.86 16.68
N ARG A 222 -14.68 77.74 17.38
CA ARG A 222 -13.80 77.56 18.54
C ARG A 222 -12.82 76.43 18.24
N VAL A 223 -11.55 76.67 18.48
CA VAL A 223 -10.48 75.67 18.30
C VAL A 223 -9.95 75.29 19.67
N GLU A 224 -9.83 73.99 19.93
CA GLU A 224 -9.27 73.43 21.17
C GLU A 224 -8.15 72.44 20.84
N SER A 225 -7.12 72.43 21.68
CA SER A 225 -6.06 71.42 21.62
C SER A 225 -6.46 70.20 22.43
N ASP A 226 -6.42 69.02 21.81
CA ASP A 226 -6.65 67.74 22.46
C ASP A 226 -5.37 66.88 22.35
N TYR A 227 -4.93 66.31 23.47
CA TYR A 227 -3.72 65.46 23.54
C TYR A 227 -4.00 64.01 23.14
N ASP A 228 -5.26 63.58 23.13
CA ASP A 228 -5.64 62.22 22.76
C ASP A 228 -5.63 62.03 21.23
N ILE A 229 -5.56 63.12 20.46
CA ILE A 229 -5.48 63.09 19.00
C ILE A 229 -4.02 62.92 18.57
N GLU A 230 -3.67 61.70 18.15
CA GLU A 230 -2.37 61.40 17.55
C GLU A 230 -2.25 62.02 16.14
N ASP A 231 -1.12 62.67 15.88
CA ASP A 231 -0.72 63.25 14.59
C ASP A 231 -1.77 64.19 13.93
N MET A 232 -2.00 64.04 12.63
CA MET A 232 -2.69 64.99 11.74
C MET A 232 -4.23 64.82 11.75
N GLY A 233 -4.83 64.54 12.90
CA GLY A 233 -6.28 64.34 13.05
C GLY A 233 -7.07 65.62 13.36
N ILE A 234 -8.35 65.64 12.97
CA ILE A 234 -9.32 66.67 13.35
C ILE A 234 -10.60 66.00 13.84
N ILE A 235 -11.14 66.46 14.97
CA ILE A 235 -12.51 66.15 15.40
C ILE A 235 -13.34 67.42 15.29
N LEU A 236 -14.41 67.35 14.49
CA LEU A 236 -15.31 68.48 14.26
C LEU A 236 -16.63 68.21 14.97
N GLN A 237 -17.01 69.08 15.90
CA GLN A 237 -18.33 69.07 16.51
C GLN A 237 -19.14 70.25 16.00
N SER A 238 -20.39 69.98 15.64
CA SER A 238 -21.36 70.96 15.16
C SER A 238 -22.74 70.67 15.76
N GLU A 239 -23.70 71.56 15.51
CA GLU A 239 -25.11 71.34 15.88
C GLU A 239 -25.71 70.08 15.22
N ASN A 240 -25.19 69.69 14.06
CA ASN A 240 -25.69 68.54 13.31
C ASN A 240 -25.01 67.22 13.68
N GLY A 241 -24.01 67.25 14.57
CA GLY A 241 -23.30 66.05 15.03
C GLY A 241 -21.80 66.23 15.15
N ILE A 242 -21.14 65.12 15.49
CA ILE A 242 -19.68 65.02 15.69
C ILE A 242 -19.11 64.14 14.59
N ILE A 243 -18.14 64.67 13.85
CA ILE A 243 -17.38 63.93 12.84
C ILE A 243 -15.96 63.74 13.36
N ASN A 244 -15.57 62.48 13.54
CA ASN A 244 -14.21 62.11 13.93
C ASN A 244 -13.40 61.77 12.67
N ALA A 245 -12.43 62.62 12.33
CA ALA A 245 -11.56 62.45 11.18
C ALA A 245 -10.11 62.11 11.58
N THR A 246 -9.92 61.53 12.76
CA THR A 246 -8.60 61.05 13.22
C THR A 246 -8.05 59.97 12.28
N LEU A 247 -6.72 59.87 12.19
CA LEU A 247 -6.07 58.85 11.36
C LEU A 247 -6.49 57.43 11.75
N LYS A 248 -6.73 57.20 13.05
CA LYS A 248 -7.25 55.94 13.57
C LYS A 248 -8.60 55.57 12.96
N GLU A 249 -9.54 56.51 12.90
CA GLU A 249 -10.86 56.24 12.33
C GLU A 249 -10.84 56.11 10.80
N GLN A 250 -9.92 56.83 10.14
CA GLN A 250 -9.68 56.66 8.72
C GLN A 250 -9.09 55.27 8.41
N PHE A 251 -8.14 54.79 9.22
CA PHE A 251 -7.61 53.43 9.10
C PHE A 251 -8.64 52.37 9.45
N ASN A 252 -9.50 52.60 10.45
CA ASN A 252 -10.64 51.71 10.72
C ASN A 252 -11.58 51.61 9.52
N SER A 253 -11.78 52.71 8.79
CA SER A 253 -12.60 52.72 7.57
C SER A 253 -11.94 51.91 6.44
N ILE A 254 -10.61 52.02 6.30
CA ILE A 254 -9.84 51.17 5.38
C ILE A 254 -9.94 49.69 5.80
N ASP A 255 -9.83 49.40 7.09
CA ASP A 255 -9.93 48.05 7.62
C ASP A 255 -11.30 47.44 7.30
N LYS A 256 -12.40 48.17 7.54
CA LYS A 256 -13.76 47.76 7.14
C LYS A 256 -13.90 47.48 5.64
N LEU A 257 -13.21 48.27 4.79
CA LEU A 257 -13.19 48.00 3.35
C LEU A 257 -12.51 46.67 3.05
N PHE A 258 -11.37 46.38 3.66
CA PHE A 258 -10.68 45.10 3.48
C PHE A 258 -11.44 43.91 4.11
N ASP A 259 -12.15 44.13 5.20
CA ASP A 259 -12.99 43.12 5.83
C ASP A 259 -14.12 42.69 4.88
N SER A 260 -14.71 43.64 4.16
CA SER A 260 -15.75 43.36 3.16
C SER A 260 -15.28 42.48 1.99
N VAL A 261 -13.97 42.42 1.73
CA VAL A 261 -13.37 41.60 0.66
C VAL A 261 -12.88 40.24 1.17
N GLY A 262 -13.10 39.93 2.46
CA GLY A 262 -12.88 38.62 3.05
C GLY A 262 -11.69 38.50 4.02
N LEU A 263 -11.23 39.60 4.60
CA LEU A 263 -10.45 39.54 5.84
C LEU A 263 -11.44 39.43 7.01
N GLU A 264 -11.49 38.31 7.73
CA GLU A 264 -12.09 38.37 9.07
C GLU A 264 -11.12 39.15 9.95
N SER A 265 -11.60 40.24 10.54
CA SER A 265 -10.82 41.07 11.47
C SER A 265 -10.43 40.24 12.69
N THR A 266 -9.22 39.68 12.70
CA THR A 266 -8.62 39.17 13.93
C THR A 266 -8.28 40.38 14.81
N GLU A 267 -8.89 40.46 15.99
CA GLU A 267 -8.77 41.55 16.97
C GLU A 267 -7.34 41.83 17.49
N ASP A 268 -6.34 41.09 16.99
CA ASP A 268 -4.93 41.15 17.40
C ASP A 268 -4.06 42.13 16.60
N ASP A 269 -4.58 42.84 15.59
CA ASP A 269 -3.84 43.87 14.83
C ASP A 269 -3.68 45.20 15.61
N LYS A 270 -3.47 45.14 16.94
CA LYS A 270 -2.92 46.28 17.68
C LYS A 270 -1.44 46.37 17.35
N VAL A 271 -1.13 47.12 16.29
CA VAL A 271 0.23 47.62 16.08
C VAL A 271 0.53 48.54 17.26
N ASP A 272 1.29 48.04 18.23
CA ASP A 272 1.87 48.86 19.29
C ASP A 272 2.87 49.82 18.60
N PHE A 273 2.47 51.08 18.48
CA PHE A 273 3.29 52.15 17.89
C PHE A 273 4.30 52.73 18.91
N ASN A 274 4.73 51.93 19.89
CA ASN A 274 5.74 52.31 20.86
C ASN A 274 7.00 51.47 20.67
N ASP A 275 7.81 51.81 19.67
CA ASP A 275 9.25 51.56 19.69
C ASP A 275 9.94 52.64 18.86
N ASN A 276 10.32 53.73 19.55
CA ASN A 276 11.36 54.65 19.14
C ASN A 276 12.19 54.99 20.40
N GLU A 277 13.36 54.37 20.51
CA GLU A 277 14.57 55.00 21.05
C GLU A 277 15.59 55.13 19.91
#